data_AF-A0A2E3MK81-F1
#
_entry.id   AF-A0A2E3MK81-F1
#
_cell.length_a   1.000
_cell.length_b   1.000
_cell.length_c   1.000
_cell.angle_alpha   90.00
_cell.angle_beta   90.00
_cell.angle_gamma   90.00
#
_symmetry.space_group_name_H-M   'P 1'
#
loop_
_entity.id
_entity.type
_entity.pdbx_description
1 polymer ?
#
loop_
_entity_poly.entity_id
_entity_poly.type
_entity_poly.pdbx_seq_one_letter_code
_entity_poly.pdbx_strand_id
1 'polypeptide(L)'
;MSHKYTIEEMLKVLEAVPGHIYWEDLNGVIVGCNEAQAKFAGFNSPEEMIGKTDHDLPWNNDAEKIAEINRQVLINGETVHVQEEITLPDGKSVIFLSKKCPHYDKAGNIVGLIGVSVDITELVQTKNSLKKALVAAEAANKAKKQFIESMSHDLRTPLSGMIGMAEI
;
A
#
# COMPACT_ATOMS: atom_id res chain seq x y z
N MET A 1 -5.33 -27.93 -30.33
CA MET A 1 -5.89 -27.48 -29.04
C MET A 1 -5.34 -26.08 -28.75
N SER A 2 -6.17 -25.03 -28.78
CA SER A 2 -5.87 -23.64 -28.32
C SER A 2 -7.05 -22.75 -28.72
N HIS A 3 -7.70 -21.90 -27.92
CA HIS A 3 -7.77 -21.52 -26.50
C HIS A 3 -9.27 -21.19 -26.30
N LYS A 4 -10.11 -21.82 -25.47
CA LYS A 4 -10.15 -22.23 -24.06
C LYS A 4 -10.61 -21.19 -23.03
N TYR A 5 -10.81 -19.91 -23.37
CA TYR A 5 -11.60 -18.99 -22.52
C TYR A 5 -12.36 -17.93 -23.34
N THR A 6 -13.60 -17.66 -22.96
CA THR A 6 -14.52 -16.66 -23.52
C THR A 6 -14.30 -15.29 -22.89
N ILE A 7 -14.79 -14.21 -23.53
CA ILE A 7 -14.79 -12.86 -22.94
C ILE A 7 -15.49 -12.87 -21.57
N GLU A 8 -16.58 -13.64 -21.44
CA GLU A 8 -17.31 -13.78 -20.19
C GLU A 8 -16.43 -14.38 -19.06
N GLU A 9 -15.57 -15.36 -19.37
CA GLU A 9 -14.64 -15.91 -18.40
C GLU A 9 -13.56 -14.90 -18.00
N MET A 10 -13.08 -14.06 -18.92
CA MET A 10 -12.13 -13.00 -18.58
C MET A 10 -12.76 -11.93 -17.67
N LEU A 11 -14.02 -11.56 -17.90
CA LEU A 11 -14.74 -10.65 -17.01
C LEU A 11 -14.87 -11.25 -15.60
N LYS A 12 -15.19 -12.54 -15.48
CA LYS A 12 -15.22 -13.23 -14.17
C LYS A 12 -13.86 -13.22 -13.48
N VAL A 13 -12.76 -13.28 -14.22
CA VAL A 13 -11.41 -13.18 -13.65
C VAL A 13 -11.16 -11.76 -13.11
N LEU A 14 -11.53 -10.71 -13.85
CA LEU A 14 -11.39 -9.32 -13.39
C LEU A 14 -12.17 -9.06 -12.08
N GLU A 15 -13.31 -9.71 -11.91
CA GLU A 15 -14.14 -9.62 -10.70
C GLU A 15 -13.63 -10.49 -9.54
N ALA A 16 -12.94 -11.60 -9.83
CA ALA A 16 -12.39 -12.48 -8.81
C ALA A 16 -11.06 -11.98 -8.22
N VAL A 17 -10.35 -11.11 -8.93
CA VAL A 17 -9.08 -10.55 -8.47
C VAL A 17 -9.34 -9.47 -7.41
N PRO A 18 -8.72 -9.57 -6.21
CA PRO A 18 -8.83 -8.51 -5.23
C PRO A 18 -8.11 -7.25 -5.74
N GLY A 19 -8.79 -6.11 -5.59
CA GLY A 19 -8.23 -4.80 -5.92
C GLY A 19 -8.96 -4.10 -7.06
N HIS A 20 -8.42 -2.93 -7.38
CA HIS A 20 -8.93 -2.01 -8.36
C HIS A 20 -8.16 -2.18 -9.66
N ILE A 21 -8.86 -2.53 -10.74
CA ILE A 21 -8.27 -2.71 -12.06
C ILE A 21 -8.80 -1.62 -12.97
N TYR A 22 -7.92 -0.97 -13.71
CA TYR A 22 -8.26 0.10 -14.64
C TYR A 22 -7.28 0.14 -15.80
N TRP A 23 -7.71 0.73 -16.91
CA TRP A 23 -6.84 1.01 -18.03
C TRP A 23 -7.20 2.34 -18.68
N GLU A 24 -6.17 3.05 -19.08
CA GLU A 24 -6.22 4.40 -19.62
C GLU A 24 -5.58 4.44 -21.00
N ASP A 25 -5.98 5.41 -21.82
CA ASP A 25 -5.30 5.73 -23.06
C ASP A 25 -4.02 6.56 -22.82
N LEU A 26 -3.36 6.98 -23.90
CA LEU A 26 -2.14 7.78 -23.84
C LEU A 26 -2.32 9.18 -23.22
N ASN A 27 -3.56 9.66 -23.10
CA ASN A 27 -3.90 10.96 -22.54
C ASN A 27 -4.36 10.86 -21.08
N GLY A 28 -4.31 9.67 -20.47
CA GLY A 28 -4.83 9.42 -19.12
C GLY A 28 -6.35 9.36 -19.04
N VAL A 29 -7.02 9.17 -20.19
CA VAL A 29 -8.47 8.98 -20.22
C VAL A 29 -8.79 7.52 -19.95
N ILE A 30 -9.65 7.26 -18.97
CA ILE A 30 -10.07 5.92 -18.59
C ILE A 30 -10.88 5.31 -19.72
N VAL A 31 -10.40 4.16 -20.21
CA VAL A 31 -11.05 3.37 -21.25
C VAL A 31 -11.82 2.20 -20.64
N GLY A 32 -11.54 1.86 -19.39
CA GLY A 32 -12.39 0.97 -18.59
C GLY A 32 -11.74 0.54 -17.28
N CYS A 33 -12.52 -0.20 -16.49
CA CYS A 33 -12.14 -0.67 -15.17
C CYS A 33 -12.97 -1.89 -14.75
N ASN A 34 -12.63 -2.50 -13.61
CA ASN A 34 -13.50 -3.50 -12.96
C ASN A 34 -14.55 -2.83 -12.04
N GLU A 35 -15.56 -3.61 -11.62
CA GLU A 35 -16.63 -3.12 -10.72
C GLU A 35 -16.09 -2.54 -9.40
N ALA A 36 -15.01 -3.14 -8.86
CA ALA A 36 -14.40 -2.68 -7.62
C ALA A 36 -13.87 -1.25 -7.74
N GLN A 37 -13.24 -0.90 -8.87
CA GLN A 37 -12.76 0.45 -9.13
C GLN A 37 -13.92 1.43 -9.36
N ALA A 38 -14.94 1.03 -10.12
CA ALA A 38 -16.14 1.85 -10.34
C ALA A 38 -16.82 2.26 -9.02
N LYS A 39 -17.08 1.28 -8.16
CA LYS A 39 -17.69 1.51 -6.84
C LYS A 39 -16.82 2.37 -5.94
N PHE A 40 -15.50 2.16 -5.96
CA PHE A 40 -14.56 2.97 -5.20
C PHE A 40 -14.56 4.44 -5.64
N ALA A 41 -14.68 4.68 -6.94
CA ALA A 41 -14.82 6.01 -7.52
C ALA A 41 -16.21 6.65 -7.31
N GLY A 42 -17.17 5.91 -6.71
CA GLY A 42 -18.52 6.40 -6.43
C GLY A 42 -19.53 6.21 -7.57
N PHE A 43 -19.21 5.37 -8.55
CA PHE A 43 -20.08 5.06 -9.68
C PHE A 43 -20.84 3.75 -9.51
N ASN A 44 -21.96 3.61 -10.22
CA ASN A 44 -22.78 2.39 -10.15
C ASN A 44 -22.28 1.29 -11.09
N SER A 45 -21.55 1.64 -12.15
CA SER A 45 -21.01 0.69 -13.11
C SER A 45 -19.70 1.18 -13.75
N PRO A 46 -18.87 0.26 -14.31
CA PRO A 46 -17.63 0.62 -15.00
C PRO A 46 -17.81 1.58 -16.18
N GLU A 47 -18.96 1.52 -16.88
CA GLU A 47 -19.24 2.37 -18.04
C GLU A 47 -19.32 3.86 -17.67
N GLU A 48 -19.75 4.18 -16.44
CA GLU A 48 -19.81 5.57 -15.95
C GLU A 48 -18.41 6.17 -15.75
N MET A 49 -17.36 5.35 -15.62
CA MET A 49 -15.97 5.82 -15.55
C MET A 49 -15.34 6.09 -16.91
N ILE A 50 -15.87 5.53 -17.99
CA ILE A 50 -15.26 5.66 -19.32
C ILE A 50 -15.28 7.12 -19.76
N GLY A 51 -14.14 7.61 -20.26
CA GLY A 51 -14.00 8.99 -20.72
C GLY A 51 -13.60 9.99 -19.62
N LYS A 52 -13.48 9.56 -18.36
CA LYS A 52 -13.01 10.37 -17.25
C LYS A 52 -11.49 10.32 -17.12
N THR A 53 -10.93 11.28 -16.39
CA THR A 53 -9.54 11.32 -15.96
C THR A 53 -9.47 11.27 -14.43
N ASP A 54 -8.28 11.06 -13.85
CA ASP A 54 -8.10 11.13 -12.39
C ASP A 54 -8.59 12.46 -11.76
N HIS A 55 -8.62 13.55 -12.54
CA HIS A 55 -9.14 14.84 -12.09
C HIS A 55 -10.66 14.84 -11.86
N ASP A 56 -11.39 13.91 -12.48
CA ASP A 56 -12.84 13.77 -12.34
C ASP A 56 -13.24 12.82 -11.20
N LEU A 57 -12.27 12.25 -10.48
CA LEU A 57 -12.47 11.20 -9.50
C LEU A 57 -12.31 11.72 -8.06
N PRO A 58 -12.78 10.96 -7.05
CA PRO A 58 -12.71 11.38 -5.65
C PRO A 58 -11.31 11.73 -5.13
N TRP A 59 -10.25 11.23 -5.77
CA TRP A 59 -8.84 11.49 -5.44
C TRP A 59 -8.18 12.55 -6.33
N ASN A 60 -8.96 13.44 -6.92
CA ASN A 60 -8.46 14.48 -7.83
C ASN A 60 -7.28 15.33 -7.28
N ASN A 61 -7.18 15.50 -5.97
CA ASN A 61 -6.06 16.18 -5.32
C ASN A 61 -4.70 15.50 -5.54
N ASP A 62 -4.70 14.20 -5.82
CA ASP A 62 -3.51 13.39 -6.10
C ASP A 62 -3.35 13.08 -7.60
N ALA A 63 -4.25 13.56 -8.47
CA ALA A 63 -4.27 13.28 -9.91
C ALA A 63 -2.94 13.59 -10.60
N GLU A 64 -2.30 14.72 -10.28
CA GLU A 64 -1.00 15.10 -10.87
C GLU A 64 0.13 14.15 -10.47
N LYS A 65 0.10 13.63 -9.23
CA LYS A 65 1.09 12.65 -8.77
C LYS A 65 0.91 11.33 -9.51
N ILE A 66 -0.35 10.91 -9.69
CA ILE A 66 -0.72 9.71 -10.43
C ILE A 66 -0.30 9.86 -11.90
N ALA A 67 -0.57 11.00 -12.52
CA ALA A 67 -0.21 11.30 -13.90
C ALA A 67 1.31 11.25 -14.13
N GLU A 68 2.11 11.74 -13.18
CA GLU A 68 3.57 11.65 -13.27
C GLU A 68 4.07 10.20 -13.23
N ILE A 69 3.50 9.37 -12.36
CA ILE A 69 3.82 7.93 -12.31
C ILE A 69 3.40 7.25 -13.63
N ASN A 70 2.20 7.54 -14.12
CA ASN A 70 1.68 6.97 -15.36
C ASN A 70 2.57 7.37 -16.55
N ARG A 71 3.04 8.63 -16.59
CA ARG A 71 3.97 9.12 -17.61
C ARG A 71 5.28 8.34 -17.64
N GLN A 72 5.84 7.96 -16.48
CA GLN A 72 7.05 7.12 -16.43
C GLN A 72 6.85 5.75 -17.09
N VAL A 73 5.69 5.12 -16.87
CA VAL A 73 5.33 3.85 -17.50
C VAL A 73 5.23 4.01 -19.02
N LEU A 74 4.55 5.07 -19.48
CA LEU A 74 4.30 5.31 -20.90
C LEU A 74 5.58 5.69 -21.67
N ILE A 75 6.46 6.51 -21.08
CA ILE A 75 7.70 6.96 -21.72
C ILE A 75 8.75 5.84 -21.73
N ASN A 76 8.94 5.17 -20.60
CA ASN A 76 9.99 4.16 -20.47
C ASN A 76 9.55 2.82 -21.06
N GLY A 77 8.25 2.59 -21.21
CA GLY A 77 7.71 1.29 -21.60
C GLY A 77 7.98 0.21 -20.55
N GLU A 78 8.16 0.60 -19.30
CA GLU A 78 8.51 -0.29 -18.20
C GLU A 78 7.39 -0.40 -17.18
N THR A 79 7.29 -1.57 -16.56
CA THR A 79 6.34 -1.80 -15.47
C THR A 79 6.82 -1.12 -14.19
N VAL A 80 5.95 -0.34 -13.57
CA VAL A 80 6.23 0.35 -12.30
C VAL A 80 5.47 -0.34 -11.16
N HIS A 81 6.16 -0.53 -10.04
CA HIS A 81 5.59 -0.97 -8.78
C HIS A 81 5.76 0.16 -7.76
N VAL A 82 4.65 0.65 -7.21
CA VAL A 82 4.67 1.84 -6.37
C VAL A 82 3.64 1.73 -5.26
N GLN A 83 3.97 2.30 -4.09
CA GLN A 83 2.99 2.54 -3.05
C GLN A 83 2.41 3.94 -3.27
N GLU A 84 1.11 4.02 -3.54
CA GLU A 84 0.39 5.26 -3.75
C GLU A 84 -0.42 5.58 -2.49
N GLU A 85 -0.38 6.83 -2.06
CA GLU A 85 -1.24 7.32 -1.00
C GLU A 85 -2.17 8.36 -1.61
N ILE A 86 -3.46 8.10 -1.54
CA ILE A 86 -4.48 9.01 -2.04
C ILE A 86 -5.34 9.53 -0.88
N THR A 87 -5.81 10.76 -1.02
CA THR A 87 -6.72 11.38 -0.07
C THR A 87 -8.13 11.44 -0.65
N LEU A 88 -9.08 10.79 0.03
CA LEU A 88 -10.49 10.82 -0.35
C LEU A 88 -11.18 12.11 0.13
N PRO A 89 -12.37 12.46 -0.41
CA PRO A 89 -13.07 13.70 -0.06
C PRO A 89 -13.47 13.83 1.42
N ASP A 90 -13.60 12.70 2.13
CA ASP A 90 -13.86 12.64 3.57
C ASP A 90 -12.59 12.88 4.42
N GLY A 91 -11.44 13.09 3.78
CA GLY A 91 -10.13 13.27 4.40
C GLY A 91 -9.43 11.96 4.77
N LYS A 92 -10.02 10.80 4.48
CA LYS A 92 -9.39 9.51 4.72
C LYS A 92 -8.25 9.29 3.73
N SER A 93 -7.08 8.94 4.26
CA SER A 93 -5.95 8.46 3.46
C SER A 93 -6.11 6.96 3.20
N VAL A 94 -5.97 6.56 1.94
CA VAL A 94 -5.94 5.16 1.50
C VAL A 94 -4.58 4.89 0.87
N ILE A 95 -3.95 3.80 1.30
CA ILE A 95 -2.63 3.39 0.81
C ILE A 95 -2.81 2.20 -0.12
N PHE A 96 -2.49 2.40 -1.39
CA PHE A 96 -2.50 1.36 -2.41
C PHE A 96 -1.09 0.83 -2.68
N LEU A 97 -0.99 -0.49 -2.86
CA LEU A 97 0.13 -1.10 -3.56
C LEU A 97 -0.27 -1.29 -5.02
N SER A 98 0.33 -0.50 -5.89
CA SER A 98 -0.02 -0.43 -7.30
C SER A 98 1.04 -1.06 -8.18
N LYS A 99 0.59 -1.77 -9.21
CA LYS A 99 1.39 -2.22 -10.34
C LYS A 99 0.80 -1.61 -11.61
N LYS A 100 1.63 -0.88 -12.37
CA LYS A 100 1.23 -0.23 -13.61
C LYS A 100 2.09 -0.70 -14.76
N CYS A 101 1.45 -1.12 -15.85
CA CYS A 101 2.10 -1.74 -17.00
C CYS A 101 1.70 -0.99 -18.28
N PRO A 102 2.59 -0.85 -19.27
CA PRO A 102 2.21 -0.33 -20.57
C PRO A 102 1.20 -1.28 -21.25
N HIS A 103 0.18 -0.72 -21.87
CA HIS A 103 -0.78 -1.45 -22.69
C HIS A 103 -0.33 -1.40 -24.15
N TYR A 104 -0.16 -2.56 -24.78
CA TYR A 104 0.31 -2.66 -26.16
C TYR A 104 -0.79 -3.06 -27.13
N ASP A 105 -0.79 -2.48 -28.32
CA ASP A 105 -1.58 -2.97 -29.45
C ASP A 105 -0.95 -4.23 -30.09
N LYS A 106 -1.61 -4.76 -31.12
CA LYS A 106 -1.12 -5.94 -31.87
C LYS A 106 0.17 -5.67 -32.66
N ALA A 107 0.50 -4.41 -32.91
CA ALA A 107 1.72 -4.01 -33.61
C ALA A 107 2.90 -3.77 -32.63
N GLY A 108 2.66 -3.86 -31.32
CA GLY A 108 3.66 -3.65 -30.28
C GLY A 108 3.84 -2.19 -29.88
N ASN A 109 2.94 -1.29 -30.28
CA ASN A 109 2.96 0.10 -29.85
C ASN A 109 2.25 0.25 -28.51
N ILE A 110 2.78 1.11 -27.64
CA ILE A 110 2.07 1.50 -26.42
C ILE A 110 0.86 2.35 -26.82
N VAL A 111 -0.33 1.92 -26.41
CA VAL A 111 -1.61 2.60 -26.64
C VAL A 111 -2.24 3.11 -25.35
N GLY A 112 -1.60 2.88 -24.22
CA GLY A 112 -2.11 3.26 -22.91
C GLY A 112 -1.41 2.53 -21.78
N LEU A 113 -2.10 2.40 -20.66
CA LEU A 113 -1.61 1.79 -19.44
C LEU A 113 -2.69 0.90 -18.82
N ILE A 114 -2.27 -0.20 -18.19
CA ILE A 114 -3.11 -1.03 -17.32
C ILE A 114 -2.57 -0.91 -15.91
N GLY A 115 -3.43 -0.54 -14.97
CA GLY A 115 -3.14 -0.46 -13.55
C GLY A 115 -3.90 -1.49 -12.73
N VAL A 116 -3.24 -2.02 -11.70
CA VAL A 116 -3.87 -2.80 -10.63
C VAL A 116 -3.41 -2.23 -9.30
N SER A 117 -4.36 -1.88 -8.43
CA SER A 117 -4.11 -1.28 -7.13
C SER A 117 -4.81 -2.06 -6.02
N VAL A 118 -4.06 -2.49 -5.01
CA VAL A 118 -4.59 -3.24 -3.87
C VAL A 118 -4.48 -2.40 -2.61
N ASP A 119 -5.60 -2.21 -1.89
CA ASP A 119 -5.61 -1.47 -0.63
C ASP A 119 -4.78 -2.23 0.41
N ILE A 120 -3.73 -1.60 0.92
CA ILE A 120 -2.85 -2.11 1.97
C ILE A 120 -2.90 -1.25 3.24
N THR A 121 -3.90 -0.38 3.38
CA THR A 121 -4.03 0.56 4.50
C THR A 121 -4.03 -0.17 5.84
N GLU A 122 -4.86 -1.20 5.99
CA GLU A 122 -4.93 -2.02 7.22
C GLU A 122 -3.60 -2.73 7.49
N LEU A 123 -2.96 -3.25 6.44
CA LEU A 123 -1.67 -3.93 6.56
C LEU A 123 -0.59 -2.97 7.06
N VAL A 124 -0.53 -1.76 6.52
CA VAL A 124 0.42 -0.72 6.94
C VAL A 124 0.14 -0.25 8.37
N GLN A 125 -1.13 -0.03 8.73
CA GLN A 125 -1.54 0.36 10.09
C GLN A 125 -1.18 -0.72 11.11
N THR A 126 -1.43 -1.98 10.80
CA THR A 126 -1.10 -3.13 11.65
C THR A 126 0.41 -3.24 11.83
N LYS A 127 1.18 -3.15 10.74
CA LYS A 127 2.66 -3.17 10.76
C LYS A 127 3.22 -2.04 11.63
N ASN A 128 2.67 -0.84 11.51
CA ASN A 128 3.09 0.32 12.31
C ASN A 128 2.77 0.15 13.79
N SER A 129 1.59 -0.39 14.11
CA SER A 129 1.19 -0.68 15.50
C SER A 129 2.08 -1.74 16.13
N LEU A 130 2.39 -2.81 15.40
CA LEU A 130 3.31 -3.86 15.85
C LEU A 130 4.72 -3.30 16.11
N LYS A 131 5.23 -2.45 15.21
CA LYS A 131 6.54 -1.79 15.39
C LYS A 131 6.58 -0.92 16.65
N LYS A 132 5.53 -0.14 16.91
CA LYS A 132 5.43 0.68 18.13
C LYS A 132 5.40 -0.18 19.39
N ALA A 133 4.64 -1.27 19.38
CA ALA A 133 4.57 -2.20 20.52
C ALA A 133 5.93 -2.87 20.80
N LEU A 134 6.65 -3.27 19.75
CA LEU A 134 7.99 -3.85 19.88
C LEU A 134 8.97 -2.85 20.53
N VAL A 135 9.02 -1.61 20.04
CA VAL A 135 9.89 -0.56 20.61
C VAL A 135 9.56 -0.29 22.08
N ALA A 136 8.27 -0.25 22.43
CA ALA A 136 7.85 -0.05 23.82
C ALA A 136 8.26 -1.24 24.72
N ALA A 137 8.11 -2.47 24.24
CA ALA A 137 8.52 -3.68 24.96
C ALA A 137 10.03 -3.74 25.18
N GLU A 138 10.83 -3.39 24.17
CA GLU A 138 12.29 -3.31 24.28
C GLU A 138 12.73 -2.26 25.30
N ALA A 139 12.12 -1.08 25.28
CA ALA A 139 12.40 -0.03 26.26
C ALA A 139 12.05 -0.48 27.68
N ALA A 140 10.90 -1.12 27.88
CA ALA A 140 10.49 -1.67 29.17
C ALA A 140 11.44 -2.77 29.67
N ASN A 141 11.87 -3.67 28.78
CA ASN A 141 12.84 -4.72 29.11
C ASN A 141 14.20 -4.15 29.50
N LYS A 142 14.67 -3.11 28.79
CA LYS A 142 15.93 -2.42 29.12
C LYS A 142 15.85 -1.74 30.48
N ALA A 143 14.78 -0.99 30.75
CA ALA A 143 14.55 -0.34 32.03
C ALA A 143 14.49 -1.37 33.18
N LYS A 144 13.82 -2.50 32.96
CA LYS A 144 13.76 -3.61 33.92
C LYS A 144 15.15 -4.17 34.22
N LYS A 145 15.99 -4.41 33.21
CA LYS A 145 17.36 -4.90 33.41
C LYS A 145 18.21 -3.91 34.21
N GLN A 146 18.18 -2.63 33.83
CA GLN A 146 18.91 -1.57 34.53
C GLN A 146 18.47 -1.44 36.00
N PHE A 147 17.17 -1.55 36.27
CA PHE A 147 16.65 -1.56 37.63
C PHE A 147 17.19 -2.73 38.45
N ILE A 148 17.15 -3.95 37.91
CA ILE A 148 17.68 -5.14 38.61
C ILE A 148 19.19 -5.03 38.86
N GLU A 149 19.96 -4.52 37.89
CA GLU A 149 21.39 -4.29 38.03
C GLU A 149 21.70 -3.26 39.14
N SER A 150 21.00 -2.12 39.16
CA SER A 150 21.13 -1.09 40.19
C SER A 150 20.79 -1.63 41.58
N MET A 151 19.64 -2.30 41.74
CA MET A 151 19.24 -2.90 43.01
C MET A 151 20.25 -3.94 43.51
N SER A 152 20.80 -4.76 42.61
CA SER A 152 21.82 -5.76 42.97
C SER A 152 23.10 -5.11 43.49
N HIS A 153 23.53 -4.02 42.86
CA HIS A 153 24.69 -3.25 43.30
C HIS A 153 24.44 -2.64 44.68
N ASP A 154 23.30 -1.98 44.85
CA ASP A 154 22.95 -1.24 46.08
C ASP A 154 22.73 -2.17 47.28
N LEU A 155 22.25 -3.40 47.05
CA LEU A 155 22.13 -4.42 48.10
C LEU A 155 23.49 -5.05 48.48
N ARG A 156 24.43 -5.16 47.53
CA ARG A 156 25.73 -5.81 47.76
C ARG A 156 26.64 -4.97 48.65
N THR A 157 26.67 -3.66 48.46
CA THR A 157 27.53 -2.72 49.22
C THR A 157 27.36 -2.84 50.74
N PRO A 158 26.14 -2.74 51.32
CA PRO A 158 25.97 -2.88 52.77
C PRO A 158 26.23 -4.32 53.26
N LEU A 159 25.88 -5.34 52.47
CA LEU A 159 26.10 -6.74 52.84
C LEU A 159 27.59 -7.08 52.95
N SER A 160 28.42 -6.60 52.02
CA SER A 160 29.87 -6.75 52.08
C SER A 160 30.48 -6.06 53.30
N GLY A 161 29.93 -4.90 53.70
CA GLY A 161 30.34 -4.20 54.92
C GLY A 161 30.01 -4.99 56.19
N MET A 162 28.81 -5.57 56.28
CA MET A 162 28.41 -6.39 57.44
C MET A 162 29.22 -7.69 57.57
N ILE A 163 29.51 -8.37 56.45
CA ILE A 163 30.33 -9.59 56.47
C ILE A 163 31.75 -9.27 56.93
N GLY A 164 32.37 -8.18 56.43
CA GLY A 164 33.70 -7.76 56.87
C GLY A 164 33.77 -7.36 58.35
N MET A 165 32.68 -6.90 58.95
CA MET A 165 32.59 -6.64 60.40
C MET A 165 32.38 -7.90 61.23
N ALA A 166 31.83 -8.98 60.65
CA ALA A 166 31.59 -10.25 61.35
C ALA A 166 32.79 -11.21 61.32
N GLU A 167 33.78 -10.95 60.46
CA GLU A 167 35.03 -11.73 60.34
C GLU A 167 36.19 -11.17 61.21
N ILE A 168 35.90 -10.17 62.07
CA ILE A 168 36.82 -9.61 63.09
C ILE A 168 36.39 -10.11 64.47
#